data_AF-A0A6P0RK79-F1
#
_entry.id   AF-A0A6P0RK79-F1
#
_cell.length_a   1.000
_cell.length_b   1.000
_cell.length_c   1.000
_cell.angle_alpha   90.00
_cell.angle_beta   90.00
_cell.angle_gamma   90.00
#
_symmetry.space_group_name_H-M   'P 1'
#
loop_
_entity.id
_entity.type
_entity.pdbx_description
1 polymer ?
#
loop_
_entity_poly.entity_id
_entity_poly.type
_entity_poly.pdbx_seq_one_letter_code
_entity_poly.pdbx_strand_id
1 'polypeptide(L)'
;MALTINQLFDEQFYLETNPEVAEAVANGTISDGLFHFIRFGQFERRDPSAIFNTNFYLAANPGVATVVEQNILTPTEHFINFGQFEQRDPSVLLNTSFYLDRYPGVAEAIATSPLTATEHFLNSGQFEGRLPRLLFSNIYVFGDSLSDTGNAFAATGGLLPPSPPYFEGRTSNGPLWVETLAPQLALTSNPDINFAVNGATTGIINTSNDLLPVPEGTPPLLIGLQTQIDEFIAQTPATDPDALYVVSAGSNDYLGGENLDVLSNVGNLSVAVNKLASIGARNFVLPNIPDLGLTPLAQTLPPEQQQGLTLLSEAHNAALAAATPILEQDPNINIINVDVETLVDNIIANPDNFGFTNFTDSFLASGPNNPDNFLFFDQVHPTTNVHNFVADEAIKSITEISELVSILETSI
;
A
#
# COMPACT_ATOMS: atom_id res chain seq x y z
N MET A 1 22.24 12.04 -14.46
CA MET A 1 23.21 13.14 -14.24
C MET A 1 23.37 13.14 -12.75
N ALA A 2 24.56 12.88 -12.19
CA ALA A 2 24.71 12.61 -10.76
C ALA A 2 23.93 13.57 -9.85
N LEU A 3 23.40 13.06 -8.74
CA LEU A 3 22.56 13.80 -7.81
C LEU A 3 23.27 15.09 -7.35
N THR A 4 22.57 16.22 -7.48
CA THR A 4 23.03 17.53 -7.01
C THR A 4 22.31 17.94 -5.73
N ILE A 5 22.80 18.96 -5.05
CA ILE A 5 22.10 19.49 -3.87
C ILE A 5 20.67 19.94 -4.19
N ASN A 6 20.43 20.50 -5.38
CA ASN A 6 19.09 20.94 -5.78
C ASN A 6 18.11 19.77 -5.96
N GLN A 7 18.61 18.56 -6.24
CA GLN A 7 17.77 17.36 -6.36
C GLN A 7 17.64 16.62 -5.04
N LEU A 8 18.66 16.72 -4.17
CA LEU A 8 18.63 16.11 -2.85
C LEU A 8 17.79 16.93 -1.86
N PHE A 9 17.73 18.25 -2.03
CA PHE A 9 17.06 19.15 -1.11
C PHE A 9 15.55 19.17 -1.34
N ASP A 10 14.80 19.02 -0.24
CA ASP A 10 13.34 19.09 -0.20
C ASP A 10 12.94 20.32 0.62
N GLU A 11 12.41 21.33 -0.06
CA GLU A 11 11.98 22.59 0.55
C GLU A 11 10.87 22.38 1.57
N GLN A 12 9.90 21.51 1.28
CA GLN A 12 8.78 21.29 2.18
C GLN A 12 9.28 20.64 3.48
N PHE A 13 10.01 19.52 3.36
CA PHE A 13 10.62 18.85 4.50
C PHE A 13 11.49 19.81 5.32
N TYR A 14 12.31 20.62 4.65
CA TYR A 14 13.25 21.49 5.33
C TYR A 14 12.55 22.60 6.11
N LEU A 15 11.48 23.20 5.58
CA LEU A 15 10.74 24.24 6.29
C LEU A 15 9.90 23.66 7.43
N GLU A 16 9.33 22.46 7.26
CA GLU A 16 8.58 21.76 8.31
C GLU A 16 9.46 21.38 9.51
N THR A 17 10.70 20.93 9.24
CA THR A 17 11.65 20.55 10.28
C THR A 17 12.42 21.72 10.89
N ASN A 18 12.35 22.92 10.28
CA ASN A 18 13.06 24.12 10.72
C ASN A 18 12.13 25.36 10.78
N PRO A 19 11.24 25.44 11.78
CA PRO A 19 10.18 26.45 11.84
C PRO A 19 10.67 27.91 11.83
N GLU A 20 11.86 28.17 12.36
CA GLU A 20 12.47 29.50 12.33
C GLU A 20 12.93 29.91 10.93
N VAL A 21 13.31 28.93 10.09
CA VAL A 21 13.63 29.16 8.67
C VAL A 21 12.33 29.42 7.92
N ALA A 22 11.28 28.63 8.19
CA ALA A 22 9.95 28.86 7.62
C ALA A 22 9.41 30.26 7.93
N GLU A 23 9.55 30.73 9.18
CA GLU A 23 9.19 32.09 9.57
C GLU A 23 10.03 33.15 8.82
N ALA A 24 11.33 32.93 8.68
CA ALA A 24 12.22 33.86 7.97
C ALA A 24 11.91 33.94 6.46
N VAL A 25 11.55 32.82 5.82
CA VAL A 25 11.05 32.78 4.43
C VAL A 25 9.71 33.50 4.31
N ALA A 26 8.75 33.20 5.19
CA ALA A 26 7.42 33.81 5.17
C ALA A 26 7.47 35.34 5.36
N ASN A 27 8.41 35.83 6.17
CA ASN A 27 8.63 37.26 6.39
C ASN A 27 9.53 37.93 5.33
N GLY A 28 10.01 37.17 4.33
CA GLY A 28 10.84 37.69 3.23
C GLY A 28 12.26 38.09 3.65
N THR A 29 12.75 37.59 4.79
CA THR A 29 14.12 37.86 5.27
C THR A 29 15.16 37.03 4.53
N ILE A 30 14.78 35.83 4.09
CA ILE A 30 15.54 34.94 3.20
C ILE A 30 14.64 34.51 2.04
N SER A 31 15.22 34.09 0.90
CA SER A 31 14.44 33.76 -0.30
C SER A 31 13.67 32.46 -0.18
N ASP A 32 14.33 31.43 0.35
CA ASP A 32 13.85 30.05 0.40
C ASP A 32 14.72 29.24 1.39
N GLY A 33 14.26 28.05 1.73
CA GLY A 33 14.94 27.08 2.57
C GLY A 33 16.25 26.60 1.96
N LEU A 34 16.30 26.37 0.64
CA LEU A 34 17.52 25.95 -0.06
C LEU A 34 18.67 26.97 0.12
N PHE A 35 18.37 28.26 0.01
CA PHE A 35 19.31 29.34 0.28
C PHE A 35 19.83 29.26 1.71
N HIS A 36 18.94 29.09 2.68
CA HIS A 36 19.34 28.91 4.08
C HIS A 36 20.22 27.68 4.27
N PHE A 37 19.85 26.54 3.68
CA PHE A 37 20.59 25.30 3.77
C PHE A 37 22.00 25.43 3.23
N ILE A 38 22.15 25.94 2.00
CA ILE A 38 23.46 26.12 1.35
C ILE A 38 24.36 27.06 2.16
N ARG A 39 23.80 28.12 2.75
CA ARG A 39 24.59 29.14 3.46
C ARG A 39 24.88 28.79 4.92
N PHE A 40 23.97 28.08 5.57
CA PHE A 40 23.97 27.87 7.02
C PHE A 40 23.66 26.42 7.38
N GLY A 41 22.51 25.90 6.92
CA GLY A 41 21.98 24.61 7.38
C GLY A 41 22.93 23.42 7.26
N GLN A 42 23.65 23.31 6.14
CA GLN A 42 24.63 22.22 5.96
C GLN A 42 25.81 22.28 6.94
N PHE A 43 26.16 23.48 7.42
CA PHE A 43 27.21 23.70 8.43
C PHE A 43 26.65 23.53 9.85
N GLU A 44 25.33 23.66 10.01
CA GLU A 44 24.59 23.43 11.24
C GLU A 44 24.16 21.97 11.41
N ARG A 45 24.60 21.08 10.50
CA ARG A 45 24.26 19.64 10.47
C ARG A 45 22.76 19.37 10.36
N ARG A 46 22.03 20.23 9.66
CA ARG A 46 20.61 20.01 9.34
C ARG A 46 20.48 19.05 8.17
N ASP A 47 19.36 18.37 8.12
CA ASP A 47 19.04 17.43 7.05
C ASP A 47 18.39 18.18 5.87
N PRO A 48 18.87 18.01 4.62
CA PRO A 48 18.29 18.69 3.46
C PRO A 48 16.97 18.07 3.00
N SER A 49 16.68 16.83 3.40
CA SER A 49 15.50 16.04 3.02
C SER A 49 15.43 14.77 3.86
N ALA A 50 14.27 14.10 3.86
CA ALA A 50 14.09 12.82 4.55
C ALA A 50 15.06 11.72 4.09
N ILE A 51 15.49 11.73 2.81
CA ILE A 51 16.38 10.71 2.27
C ILE A 51 17.82 10.82 2.78
N PHE A 52 18.24 11.98 3.31
CA PHE A 52 19.59 12.19 3.85
C PHE A 52 19.55 12.59 5.32
N ASN A 53 19.98 11.68 6.17
CA ASN A 53 20.06 11.90 7.61
C ASN A 53 21.53 12.10 8.02
N THR A 54 21.87 13.30 8.46
CA THR A 54 23.23 13.72 8.78
C THR A 54 23.82 12.88 9.91
N ASN A 55 23.05 12.63 10.96
CA ASN A 55 23.53 11.88 12.13
C ASN A 55 23.79 10.41 11.78
N PHE A 56 22.87 9.78 11.05
CA PHE A 56 23.04 8.44 10.49
C PHE A 56 24.27 8.37 9.60
N TYR A 57 24.39 9.29 8.65
CA TYR A 57 25.48 9.30 7.69
C TYR A 57 26.83 9.43 8.36
N LEU A 58 26.97 10.31 9.36
CA LEU A 58 28.23 10.46 10.10
C LEU A 58 28.54 9.27 11.01
N ALA A 59 27.52 8.68 11.64
CA ALA A 59 27.69 7.48 12.47
C ALA A 59 28.17 6.28 11.64
N ALA A 60 27.59 6.09 10.44
CA ALA A 60 27.99 5.05 9.51
C ALA A 60 29.39 5.30 8.88
N ASN A 61 29.85 6.55 8.88
CA ASN A 61 31.06 6.96 8.16
C ASN A 61 32.04 7.75 9.06
N PRO A 62 32.74 7.10 10.03
CA PRO A 62 33.59 7.80 11.00
C PRO A 62 34.74 8.63 10.39
N GLY A 63 35.27 8.18 9.25
CA GLY A 63 36.27 8.96 8.51
C GLY A 63 35.72 10.29 7.97
N VAL A 64 34.43 10.31 7.58
CA VAL A 64 33.73 11.52 7.15
C VAL A 64 33.49 12.44 8.34
N ALA A 65 33.10 11.88 9.50
CA ALA A 65 32.95 12.66 10.73
C ALA A 65 34.24 13.42 11.09
N THR A 66 35.41 12.80 10.92
CA THR A 66 36.70 13.44 11.17
C THR A 66 36.95 14.64 10.25
N VAL A 67 36.65 14.53 8.95
CA VAL A 67 36.86 15.67 8.01
C VAL A 67 35.85 16.79 8.23
N VAL A 68 34.64 16.46 8.67
CA VAL A 68 33.61 17.43 9.05
C VAL A 68 34.02 18.20 10.30
N GLU A 69 34.57 17.53 11.32
CA GLU A 69 35.12 18.19 12.51
C GLU A 69 36.29 19.12 12.21
N GLN A 70 37.03 18.85 11.13
CA GLN A 70 38.11 19.70 10.64
C GLN A 70 37.64 20.86 9.76
N ASN A 71 36.32 21.02 9.56
CA ASN A 71 35.70 22.00 8.66
C ASN A 71 36.22 21.92 7.21
N ILE A 72 36.54 20.72 6.72
CA ILE A 72 37.03 20.52 5.36
C ILE A 72 35.87 20.39 4.37
N LEU A 73 34.82 19.65 4.74
CA LEU A 73 33.58 19.45 3.99
C LEU A 73 32.42 19.31 4.97
N THR A 74 31.20 19.62 4.53
CA THR A 74 29.98 19.23 5.25
C THR A 74 29.61 17.77 4.97
N PRO A 75 28.73 17.15 5.79
CA PRO A 75 28.25 15.79 5.53
C PRO A 75 27.57 15.66 4.17
N THR A 76 26.73 16.64 3.82
CA THR A 76 26.03 16.69 2.53
C THR A 76 26.98 16.93 1.36
N GLU A 77 27.97 17.81 1.50
CA GLU A 77 29.01 18.00 0.48
C GLU A 77 29.80 16.72 0.23
N HIS A 78 30.15 15.99 1.30
CA HIS A 78 30.83 14.70 1.16
C HIS A 78 29.94 13.70 0.42
N PHE A 79 28.66 13.59 0.79
CA PHE A 79 27.75 12.66 0.14
C PHE A 79 27.56 12.95 -1.34
N ILE A 80 27.30 14.22 -1.71
CA ILE A 80 27.11 14.65 -3.10
C ILE A 80 28.38 14.41 -3.93
N ASN A 81 29.57 14.71 -3.41
CA ASN A 81 30.80 14.61 -4.19
C ASN A 81 31.42 13.20 -4.21
N PHE A 82 31.15 12.38 -3.19
CA PHE A 82 31.82 11.08 -2.99
C PHE A 82 30.84 9.99 -2.58
N GLY A 83 30.08 10.20 -1.50
CA GLY A 83 29.29 9.15 -0.86
C GLY A 83 28.31 8.43 -1.78
N GLN A 84 27.59 9.16 -2.64
CA GLN A 84 26.64 8.55 -3.58
C GLN A 84 27.32 7.63 -4.61
N PHE A 85 28.56 7.92 -5.00
CA PHE A 85 29.34 7.10 -5.94
C PHE A 85 30.03 5.92 -5.25
N GLU A 86 30.28 6.05 -3.95
CA GLU A 86 30.81 5.00 -3.09
C GLU A 86 29.72 4.05 -2.56
N GLN A 87 28.47 4.19 -3.04
CA GLN A 87 27.31 3.40 -2.60
C GLN A 87 27.13 3.44 -1.08
N ARG A 88 27.31 4.64 -0.48
CA ARG A 88 27.01 4.83 0.95
C ARG A 88 25.53 5.13 1.14
N ASP A 89 24.95 4.50 2.15
CA ASP A 89 23.56 4.75 2.53
C ASP A 89 23.40 6.18 3.08
N PRO A 90 22.49 7.00 2.52
CA PRO A 90 22.30 8.39 2.95
C PRO A 90 21.45 8.51 4.21
N SER A 91 20.60 7.53 4.49
CA SER A 91 19.70 7.46 5.65
C SER A 91 19.29 6.01 5.88
N VAL A 92 18.53 5.78 6.94
CA VAL A 92 17.84 4.50 7.15
C VAL A 92 16.82 4.19 6.04
N LEU A 93 16.33 5.16 5.26
CA LEU A 93 15.28 4.89 4.27
C LEU A 93 15.78 4.06 3.08
N LEU A 94 17.08 4.12 2.75
CA LEU A 94 17.65 3.49 1.57
C LEU A 94 18.87 2.63 1.95
N ASN A 95 18.76 1.32 1.71
CA ASN A 95 19.90 0.40 1.73
C ASN A 95 20.35 0.20 0.28
N THR A 96 21.43 0.87 -0.09
CA THR A 96 21.93 0.91 -1.47
C THR A 96 22.37 -0.46 -1.97
N SER A 97 23.02 -1.28 -1.13
CA SER A 97 23.40 -2.65 -1.50
C SER A 97 22.18 -3.52 -1.79
N PHE A 98 21.20 -3.52 -0.87
CA PHE A 98 19.94 -4.24 -1.07
C PHE A 98 19.23 -3.81 -2.35
N TYR A 99 19.13 -2.50 -2.57
CA TYR A 99 18.45 -1.94 -3.73
C TYR A 99 19.09 -2.40 -5.04
N LEU A 100 20.42 -2.42 -5.12
CA LEU A 100 21.14 -2.87 -6.32
C LEU A 100 21.07 -4.38 -6.52
N ASP A 101 21.10 -5.17 -5.44
CA ASP A 101 20.93 -6.63 -5.51
C ASP A 101 19.50 -7.00 -5.98
N ARG A 102 18.49 -6.25 -5.50
CA ARG A 102 17.08 -6.47 -5.84
C ARG A 102 16.74 -6.04 -7.26
N TYR A 103 17.44 -5.04 -7.81
CA TYR A 103 17.19 -4.47 -9.13
C TYR A 103 18.43 -4.49 -10.03
N PRO A 104 18.80 -5.67 -10.60
CA PRO A 104 20.00 -5.81 -11.43
C PRO A 104 20.08 -4.85 -12.61
N GLY A 105 18.95 -4.51 -13.24
CA GLY A 105 18.91 -3.53 -14.34
C GLY A 105 19.38 -2.13 -13.91
N VAL A 106 19.17 -1.75 -12.64
CA VAL A 106 19.68 -0.48 -12.10
C VAL A 106 21.19 -0.59 -11.84
N ALA A 107 21.64 -1.72 -11.30
CA ALA A 107 23.06 -1.98 -11.11
C ALA A 107 23.84 -1.93 -12.45
N GLU A 108 23.28 -2.50 -13.52
CA GLU A 108 23.83 -2.41 -14.87
C GLU A 108 23.85 -0.97 -15.41
N ALA A 109 22.77 -0.21 -15.19
CA ALA A 109 22.70 1.20 -15.60
C ALA A 109 23.73 2.08 -14.88
N ILE A 110 23.96 1.86 -13.57
CA ILE A 110 24.99 2.54 -12.77
C ILE A 110 26.40 2.15 -13.23
N ALA A 111 26.62 0.89 -13.61
CA ALA A 111 27.92 0.45 -14.11
C ALA A 111 28.33 1.10 -15.44
N THR A 112 27.36 1.65 -16.20
CA THR A 112 27.56 2.17 -17.56
C THR A 112 27.27 3.65 -17.70
N SER A 113 26.85 4.34 -16.64
CA SER A 113 26.46 5.76 -16.66
C SER A 113 26.80 6.46 -15.34
N PRO A 114 26.77 7.80 -15.25
CA PRO A 114 27.02 8.51 -13.99
C PRO A 114 25.82 8.48 -13.01
N LEU A 115 24.84 7.61 -13.24
CA LEU A 115 23.69 7.39 -12.35
C LEU A 115 24.18 6.79 -11.02
N THR A 116 23.54 7.15 -9.91
CA THR A 116 23.77 6.50 -8.60
C THR A 116 22.50 5.81 -8.09
N ALA A 117 22.64 4.91 -7.11
CA ALA A 117 21.49 4.22 -6.51
C ALA A 117 20.49 5.23 -5.90
N THR A 118 21.02 6.20 -5.15
CA THR A 118 20.22 7.28 -4.55
C THR A 118 19.57 8.17 -5.60
N GLU A 119 20.29 8.56 -6.66
CA GLU A 119 19.71 9.32 -7.78
C GLU A 119 18.56 8.56 -8.44
N HIS A 120 18.75 7.27 -8.74
CA HIS A 120 17.71 6.46 -9.35
C HIS A 120 16.50 6.33 -8.42
N PHE A 121 16.71 6.02 -7.14
CA PHE A 121 15.60 5.86 -6.20
C PHE A 121 14.76 7.14 -6.12
N LEU A 122 15.41 8.29 -5.94
CA LEU A 122 14.73 9.58 -5.84
C LEU A 122 13.98 9.98 -7.11
N ASN A 123 14.57 9.78 -8.29
CA ASN A 123 13.97 10.27 -9.53
C ASN A 123 13.02 9.27 -10.22
N SER A 124 13.06 8.00 -9.83
CA SER A 124 12.34 6.93 -10.54
C SER A 124 11.89 5.82 -9.63
N GLY A 125 12.77 5.29 -8.78
CA GLY A 125 12.49 4.11 -7.97
C GLY A 125 11.25 4.23 -7.09
N GLN A 126 11.10 5.33 -6.35
CA GLN A 126 9.92 5.55 -5.50
C GLN A 126 8.61 5.57 -6.31
N PHE A 127 8.62 6.19 -7.50
CA PHE A 127 7.43 6.29 -8.36
C PHE A 127 7.12 5.00 -9.13
N GLU A 128 8.11 4.11 -9.23
CA GLU A 128 8.00 2.79 -9.84
C GLU A 128 7.64 1.70 -8.81
N GLY A 129 7.44 2.04 -7.54
CA GLY A 129 7.17 1.03 -6.50
C GLY A 129 8.40 0.20 -6.13
N ARG A 130 9.62 0.74 -6.28
CA ARG A 130 10.84 -0.01 -5.99
C ARG A 130 11.19 0.07 -4.51
N LEU A 131 11.18 -1.09 -3.88
CA LEU A 131 11.52 -1.32 -2.49
C LEU A 131 12.98 -0.90 -2.18
N PRO A 132 13.20 0.17 -1.39
CA PRO A 132 14.55 0.69 -1.12
C PRO A 132 15.31 -0.09 -0.04
N ARG A 133 14.60 -0.90 0.74
CA ARG A 133 15.13 -1.75 1.81
C ARG A 133 14.08 -2.77 2.23
N LEU A 134 14.46 -3.78 3.00
CA LEU A 134 13.47 -4.59 3.73
C LEU A 134 12.70 -3.68 4.71
N LEU A 135 11.38 -3.68 4.58
CA LEU A 135 10.44 -2.90 5.40
C LEU A 135 9.70 -3.79 6.39
N PHE A 136 9.23 -4.94 5.94
CA PHE A 136 8.38 -5.81 6.74
C PHE A 136 8.99 -7.20 6.93
N SER A 137 8.65 -7.84 8.05
CA SER A 137 8.99 -9.24 8.34
C SER A 137 8.02 -10.22 7.68
N ASN A 138 6.74 -9.82 7.55
CA ASN A 138 5.66 -10.65 7.03
C ASN A 138 4.46 -9.82 6.55
N ILE A 139 3.48 -10.46 5.91
CA ILE A 139 2.20 -9.85 5.50
C ILE A 139 1.02 -10.70 5.98
N TYR A 140 0.24 -10.16 6.93
CA TYR A 140 -0.99 -10.77 7.43
C TYR A 140 -2.18 -10.16 6.70
N VAL A 141 -3.10 -10.98 6.21
CA VAL A 141 -4.20 -10.52 5.34
C VAL A 141 -5.55 -10.85 5.95
N PHE A 142 -6.40 -9.85 6.10
CA PHE A 142 -7.79 -9.98 6.55
C PHE A 142 -8.71 -9.28 5.55
N GLY A 143 -9.88 -9.84 5.30
CA GLY A 143 -10.75 -9.26 4.30
C GLY A 143 -11.71 -10.23 3.63
N ASP A 144 -12.01 -9.92 2.37
CA ASP A 144 -13.00 -10.62 1.58
C ASP A 144 -12.42 -11.36 0.37
N SER A 145 -13.27 -11.60 -0.63
CA SER A 145 -12.95 -12.32 -1.86
C SER A 145 -11.81 -11.69 -2.67
N LEU A 146 -11.61 -10.36 -2.59
CA LEU A 146 -10.52 -9.70 -3.30
C LEU A 146 -9.14 -10.09 -2.75
N SER A 147 -9.10 -10.71 -1.57
CA SER A 147 -7.87 -11.15 -0.91
C SER A 147 -7.87 -12.61 -0.47
N ASP A 148 -8.98 -13.35 -0.63
CA ASP A 148 -9.11 -14.77 -0.25
C ASP A 148 -8.33 -15.70 -1.20
N THR A 149 -7.21 -16.24 -0.73
CA THR A 149 -6.34 -17.15 -1.50
C THR A 149 -6.76 -18.63 -1.45
N GLY A 150 -8.00 -18.92 -1.06
CA GLY A 150 -8.59 -20.27 -1.06
C GLY A 150 -9.18 -20.74 0.28
N ASN A 151 -9.35 -19.85 1.26
CA ASN A 151 -9.94 -20.14 2.55
C ASN A 151 -11.40 -20.57 2.43
N ALA A 152 -12.24 -19.81 1.71
CA ALA A 152 -13.63 -20.22 1.47
C ALA A 152 -13.70 -21.52 0.65
N PHE A 153 -12.79 -21.70 -0.29
CA PHE A 153 -12.70 -22.92 -1.10
C PHE A 153 -12.40 -24.14 -0.24
N ALA A 154 -11.40 -24.06 0.63
CA ALA A 154 -11.05 -25.12 1.56
C ALA A 154 -12.19 -25.40 2.56
N ALA A 155 -12.76 -24.35 3.16
CA ALA A 155 -13.83 -24.47 4.15
C ALA A 155 -15.08 -25.16 3.58
N THR A 156 -15.39 -24.90 2.31
CA THR A 156 -16.57 -25.45 1.62
C THR A 156 -16.31 -26.80 0.93
N GLY A 157 -15.12 -27.39 1.11
CA GLY A 157 -14.76 -28.65 0.46
C GLY A 157 -14.61 -28.54 -1.06
N GLY A 158 -14.25 -27.37 -1.54
CA GLY A 158 -14.02 -27.07 -2.96
C GLY A 158 -15.24 -26.55 -3.72
N LEU A 159 -16.30 -26.14 -3.02
CA LEU A 159 -17.54 -25.68 -3.65
C LEU A 159 -17.44 -24.22 -4.11
N LEU A 160 -16.88 -23.33 -3.29
CA LEU A 160 -16.92 -21.88 -3.51
C LEU A 160 -15.51 -21.24 -3.45
N PRO A 161 -15.08 -20.53 -4.50
CA PRO A 161 -15.67 -20.50 -5.85
C PRO A 161 -15.42 -21.83 -6.59
N PRO A 162 -16.28 -22.24 -7.53
CA PRO A 162 -16.06 -23.44 -8.33
C PRO A 162 -14.78 -23.30 -9.17
N SER A 163 -13.81 -24.21 -9.01
CA SER A 163 -12.53 -24.14 -9.70
C SER A 163 -12.33 -25.39 -10.54
N PRO A 164 -12.40 -25.33 -11.89
CA PRO A 164 -12.59 -24.17 -12.78
C PRO A 164 -14.05 -23.63 -12.84
N PRO A 165 -14.30 -22.41 -13.39
CA PRO A 165 -13.41 -21.54 -14.17
C PRO A 165 -12.51 -20.62 -13.33
N TYR A 166 -12.77 -20.50 -12.03
CA TYR A 166 -11.95 -19.74 -11.10
C TYR A 166 -10.59 -20.43 -10.89
N PHE A 167 -9.58 -19.66 -10.53
CA PHE A 167 -8.22 -20.14 -10.36
C PHE A 167 -7.98 -20.65 -8.94
N GLU A 168 -7.91 -21.98 -8.76
CA GLU A 168 -7.47 -22.62 -7.50
C GLU A 168 -8.12 -22.04 -6.23
N GLY A 169 -9.42 -21.76 -6.29
CA GLY A 169 -10.19 -21.22 -5.17
C GLY A 169 -10.15 -19.68 -4.99
N ARG A 170 -9.46 -18.94 -5.86
CA ARG A 170 -9.50 -17.46 -5.90
C ARG A 170 -10.70 -17.00 -6.72
N THR A 171 -11.36 -15.91 -6.35
CA THR A 171 -12.44 -15.29 -7.16
C THR A 171 -11.90 -14.50 -8.36
N SER A 172 -10.94 -15.06 -9.10
CA SER A 172 -10.37 -14.47 -10.31
C SER A 172 -9.82 -15.58 -11.25
N ASN A 173 -9.19 -15.19 -12.35
CA ASN A 173 -8.55 -16.09 -13.33
C ASN A 173 -7.09 -16.45 -13.02
N GLY A 174 -6.58 -16.06 -11.85
CA GLY A 174 -5.18 -16.20 -11.44
C GLY A 174 -4.97 -15.66 -10.02
N PRO A 175 -3.70 -15.42 -9.62
CA PRO A 175 -3.37 -14.86 -8.31
C PRO A 175 -4.05 -13.51 -8.02
N LEU A 176 -4.29 -13.24 -6.73
CA LEU A 176 -4.86 -11.98 -6.24
C LEU A 176 -3.76 -10.95 -5.90
N TRP A 177 -4.16 -9.70 -5.67
CA TRP A 177 -3.23 -8.58 -5.49
C TRP A 177 -2.25 -8.80 -4.33
N VAL A 178 -2.70 -9.39 -3.22
CA VAL A 178 -1.84 -9.74 -2.07
C VAL A 178 -0.78 -10.79 -2.41
N GLU A 179 -1.06 -11.69 -3.35
CA GLU A 179 -0.11 -12.71 -3.82
C GLU A 179 0.96 -12.11 -4.74
N THR A 180 0.62 -11.02 -5.45
CA THR A 180 1.57 -10.22 -6.26
C THR A 180 2.37 -9.23 -5.40
N LEU A 181 1.75 -8.62 -4.39
CA LEU A 181 2.38 -7.64 -3.50
C LEU A 181 3.47 -8.27 -2.62
N ALA A 182 3.22 -9.45 -2.04
CA ALA A 182 4.17 -10.11 -1.15
C ALA A 182 5.60 -10.22 -1.75
N PRO A 183 5.82 -10.77 -2.96
CA PRO A 183 7.15 -10.81 -3.57
C PRO A 183 7.71 -9.44 -3.99
N GLN A 184 6.86 -8.44 -4.25
CA GLN A 184 7.31 -7.05 -4.46
C GLN A 184 7.94 -6.49 -3.17
N LEU A 185 7.40 -6.84 -2.01
CA LEU A 185 7.93 -6.53 -0.67
C LEU A 185 9.11 -7.42 -0.24
N ALA A 186 9.62 -8.28 -1.14
CA ALA A 186 10.62 -9.30 -0.83
C ALA A 186 10.17 -10.30 0.26
N LEU A 187 8.86 -10.51 0.38
CA LEU A 187 8.23 -11.51 1.23
C LEU A 187 7.82 -12.74 0.40
N THR A 188 7.51 -13.84 1.08
CA THR A 188 6.90 -15.02 0.47
C THR A 188 5.41 -15.02 0.79
N SER A 189 4.55 -15.21 -0.21
CA SER A 189 3.13 -15.43 0.04
C SER A 189 2.94 -16.68 0.89
N ASN A 190 2.19 -16.55 2.00
CA ASN A 190 1.94 -17.64 2.92
C ASN A 190 0.42 -17.73 3.19
N PRO A 191 -0.26 -18.82 2.77
CA PRO A 191 -1.69 -18.97 2.98
C PRO A 191 -2.07 -19.09 4.47
N ASP A 192 -1.16 -19.54 5.34
CA ASP A 192 -1.44 -19.74 6.78
C ASP A 192 -1.63 -18.41 7.54
N ILE A 193 -1.27 -17.28 6.92
CA ILE A 193 -1.42 -15.93 7.48
C ILE A 193 -2.34 -15.05 6.62
N ASN A 194 -3.06 -15.67 5.69
CA ASN A 194 -4.17 -15.06 5.00
C ASN A 194 -5.47 -15.58 5.61
N PHE A 195 -6.24 -14.70 6.24
CA PHE A 195 -7.49 -14.95 6.92
C PHE A 195 -8.70 -14.41 6.15
N ALA A 196 -8.50 -13.79 4.98
CA ALA A 196 -9.57 -13.26 4.16
C ALA A 196 -10.50 -14.39 3.69
N VAL A 197 -11.80 -14.12 3.68
CA VAL A 197 -12.83 -15.11 3.33
C VAL A 197 -13.80 -14.51 2.32
N ASN A 198 -14.01 -15.18 1.20
CA ASN A 198 -14.99 -14.80 0.18
C ASN A 198 -16.36 -14.47 0.80
N GLY A 199 -16.93 -13.32 0.43
CA GLY A 199 -18.20 -12.81 0.93
C GLY A 199 -18.16 -12.13 2.29
N ALA A 200 -17.01 -12.00 2.94
CA ALA A 200 -16.92 -11.32 4.23
C ALA A 200 -17.37 -9.86 4.12
N THR A 201 -18.29 -9.43 4.98
CA THR A 201 -18.57 -8.01 5.22
C THR A 201 -17.57 -7.44 6.23
N THR A 202 -17.56 -6.12 6.43
CA THR A 202 -16.76 -5.49 7.50
C THR A 202 -17.14 -5.98 8.90
N GLY A 203 -18.37 -6.48 9.07
CA GLY A 203 -18.93 -6.99 10.31
C GLY A 203 -18.67 -8.48 10.56
N ILE A 204 -19.63 -9.16 11.20
CA ILE A 204 -19.57 -10.62 11.46
C ILE A 204 -20.23 -11.45 10.35
N ILE A 205 -21.01 -10.81 9.48
CA ILE A 205 -21.81 -11.47 8.45
C ILE A 205 -20.91 -11.84 7.28
N ASN A 206 -21.26 -12.93 6.60
CA ASN A 206 -20.65 -13.29 5.33
C ASN A 206 -21.76 -13.66 4.33
N THR A 207 -21.79 -12.93 3.21
CA THR A 207 -22.82 -12.99 2.15
C THR A 207 -22.78 -14.28 1.35
N SER A 208 -21.63 -14.97 1.35
CA SER A 208 -21.45 -16.22 0.59
C SER A 208 -22.11 -17.44 1.25
N ASN A 209 -22.54 -17.34 2.52
CA ASN A 209 -23.26 -18.43 3.18
C ASN A 209 -24.59 -18.77 2.49
N ASP A 210 -25.25 -17.78 1.88
CA ASP A 210 -26.53 -17.97 1.16
C ASP A 210 -26.37 -18.79 -0.13
N LEU A 211 -25.14 -18.93 -0.63
CA LEU A 211 -24.80 -19.75 -1.79
C LEU A 211 -24.57 -21.22 -1.42
N LEU A 212 -24.48 -21.56 -0.14
CA LEU A 212 -24.19 -22.91 0.32
C LEU A 212 -25.48 -23.76 0.37
N PRO A 213 -25.46 -25.00 -0.15
CA PRO A 213 -26.63 -25.88 -0.13
C PRO A 213 -26.79 -26.56 1.24
N VAL A 214 -26.92 -25.77 2.30
CA VAL A 214 -27.10 -26.23 3.67
C VAL A 214 -28.54 -26.01 4.14
N PRO A 215 -29.07 -26.84 5.06
CA PRO A 215 -30.40 -26.64 5.62
C PRO A 215 -30.54 -25.27 6.30
N GLU A 216 -31.73 -24.67 6.20
CA GLU A 216 -32.06 -23.44 6.94
C GLU A 216 -31.82 -23.62 8.44
N GLY A 217 -31.21 -22.62 9.08
CA GLY A 217 -30.82 -22.67 10.50
C GLY A 217 -29.50 -23.39 10.78
N THR A 218 -28.78 -23.86 9.76
CA THR A 218 -27.37 -24.28 9.91
C THR A 218 -26.54 -23.04 10.29
N PRO A 219 -25.69 -23.11 11.34
CA PRO A 219 -24.78 -22.02 11.66
C PRO A 219 -23.92 -21.63 10.45
N PRO A 220 -23.62 -20.33 10.28
CA PRO A 220 -22.81 -19.86 9.15
C PRO A 220 -21.45 -20.53 9.18
N LEU A 221 -21.02 -21.03 8.03
CA LEU A 221 -19.71 -21.67 7.84
C LEU A 221 -18.62 -20.64 7.56
N LEU A 222 -18.95 -19.65 6.72
CA LEU A 222 -18.05 -18.57 6.34
C LEU A 222 -18.28 -17.37 7.26
N ILE A 223 -17.21 -16.63 7.53
CA ILE A 223 -17.17 -15.60 8.58
C ILE A 223 -16.87 -14.21 8.00
N GLY A 224 -17.37 -13.17 8.66
CA GLY A 224 -17.06 -11.77 8.34
C GLY A 224 -15.76 -11.28 8.97
N LEU A 225 -15.30 -10.09 8.59
CA LEU A 225 -14.01 -9.52 9.01
C LEU A 225 -13.85 -9.46 10.53
N GLN A 226 -14.88 -9.04 11.29
CA GLN A 226 -14.75 -8.95 12.75
C GLN A 226 -14.44 -10.31 13.38
N THR A 227 -15.02 -11.38 12.84
CA THR A 227 -14.78 -12.74 13.35
C THR A 227 -13.39 -13.25 12.94
N GLN A 228 -12.92 -12.94 11.73
CA GLN A 228 -11.53 -13.25 11.33
C GLN A 228 -10.52 -12.64 12.32
N ILE A 229 -10.73 -11.38 12.69
CA ILE A 229 -9.87 -10.67 13.65
C ILE A 229 -9.98 -11.27 15.05
N ASP A 230 -11.20 -11.53 15.54
CA ASP A 230 -11.39 -12.07 16.89
C ASP A 230 -10.80 -13.48 17.03
N GLU A 231 -10.92 -14.34 16.01
CA GLU A 231 -10.32 -15.67 15.99
C GLU A 231 -8.79 -15.63 15.91
N PHE A 232 -8.24 -14.69 15.15
CA PHE A 232 -6.79 -14.47 15.10
C PHE A 232 -6.24 -14.02 16.46
N ILE A 233 -6.86 -13.03 17.11
CA ILE A 233 -6.43 -12.51 18.42
C ILE A 233 -6.56 -13.59 19.50
N ALA A 234 -7.60 -14.43 19.44
CA ALA A 234 -7.75 -15.54 20.38
C ALA A 234 -6.60 -16.56 20.32
N GLN A 235 -5.93 -16.67 19.17
CA GLN A 235 -4.81 -17.58 18.93
C GLN A 235 -3.44 -16.89 19.01
N THR A 236 -3.41 -15.56 18.88
CA THR A 236 -2.20 -14.75 18.76
C THR A 236 -2.17 -13.72 19.89
N PRO A 237 -1.50 -14.01 21.03
CA PRO A 237 -1.47 -13.11 22.19
C PRO A 237 -0.67 -11.83 21.97
N ALA A 238 0.21 -11.80 20.97
CA ALA A 238 0.95 -10.62 20.52
C ALA A 238 1.27 -10.76 19.03
N THR A 239 1.09 -9.69 18.28
CA THR A 239 1.43 -9.58 16.85
C THR A 239 2.87 -9.18 16.63
N ASP A 240 3.34 -9.33 15.40
CA ASP A 240 4.64 -8.84 14.95
C ASP A 240 4.54 -7.35 14.59
N PRO A 241 5.19 -6.43 15.34
CA PRO A 241 5.12 -5.00 15.06
C PRO A 241 5.80 -4.61 13.74
N ASP A 242 6.71 -5.43 13.22
CA ASP A 242 7.43 -5.18 11.97
C ASP A 242 6.73 -5.86 10.77
N ALA A 243 5.55 -6.44 10.94
CA ALA A 243 4.76 -7.00 9.84
C ALA A 243 3.78 -5.98 9.25
N LEU A 244 3.36 -6.24 8.01
CA LEU A 244 2.29 -5.51 7.32
C LEU A 244 0.95 -6.21 7.54
N TYR A 245 -0.09 -5.46 7.89
CA TYR A 245 -1.44 -5.97 8.14
C TYR A 245 -2.42 -5.40 7.11
N VAL A 246 -2.88 -6.23 6.18
CA VAL A 246 -3.92 -5.84 5.22
C VAL A 246 -5.29 -6.03 5.84
N VAL A 247 -6.12 -4.99 5.82
CA VAL A 247 -7.53 -5.05 6.22
C VAL A 247 -8.38 -4.53 5.06
N SER A 248 -8.98 -5.45 4.29
CA SER A 248 -9.66 -5.12 3.03
C SER A 248 -11.05 -5.77 2.95
N ALA A 249 -12.08 -4.99 3.30
CA ALA A 249 -13.49 -5.38 3.17
C ALA A 249 -14.36 -4.12 3.03
N GLY A 250 -15.56 -4.26 2.49
CA GLY A 250 -16.53 -3.16 2.42
C GLY A 250 -17.54 -3.31 1.30
N SER A 251 -17.13 -3.88 0.16
CA SER A 251 -18.02 -4.05 -0.99
C SER A 251 -19.18 -4.99 -0.70
N ASN A 252 -18.92 -6.08 0.04
CA ASN A 252 -19.95 -7.05 0.42
C ASN A 252 -21.04 -6.46 1.31
N ASP A 253 -20.74 -5.45 2.13
CA ASP A 253 -21.70 -4.77 2.99
C ASP A 253 -22.84 -4.15 2.16
N TYR A 254 -22.52 -3.62 0.97
CA TYR A 254 -23.48 -2.98 0.07
C TYR A 254 -24.07 -3.93 -0.98
N LEU A 255 -23.27 -4.85 -1.53
CA LEU A 255 -23.70 -5.73 -2.63
C LEU A 255 -24.57 -6.92 -2.18
N GLY A 256 -24.35 -7.45 -0.98
CA GLY A 256 -25.08 -8.62 -0.48
C GLY A 256 -25.45 -8.58 0.99
N GLY A 257 -24.75 -7.78 1.81
CA GLY A 257 -25.06 -7.59 3.23
C GLY A 257 -26.23 -6.62 3.46
N GLU A 258 -26.61 -5.87 2.41
CA GLU A 258 -27.67 -4.85 2.43
C GLU A 258 -27.53 -3.80 3.56
N ASN A 259 -26.32 -3.63 4.10
CA ASN A 259 -26.04 -2.65 5.13
C ASN A 259 -25.61 -1.31 4.51
N LEU A 260 -26.59 -0.43 4.36
CA LEU A 260 -26.41 0.90 3.77
C LEU A 260 -25.82 1.93 4.76
N ASP A 261 -25.57 1.54 6.03
CA ASP A 261 -24.95 2.42 7.02
C ASP A 261 -23.42 2.48 6.83
N VAL A 262 -22.99 3.45 6.01
CA VAL A 262 -21.59 3.71 5.69
C VAL A 262 -20.74 3.93 6.95
N LEU A 263 -21.24 4.68 7.93
CA LEU A 263 -20.47 4.99 9.13
C LEU A 263 -20.28 3.74 9.99
N SER A 264 -21.28 2.86 10.06
CA SER A 264 -21.14 1.56 10.71
C SER A 264 -20.10 0.68 10.00
N ASN A 265 -20.11 0.63 8.66
CA ASN A 265 -19.19 -0.22 7.90
C ASN A 265 -17.73 0.24 8.05
N VAL A 266 -17.47 1.54 7.88
CA VAL A 266 -16.11 2.10 8.10
C VAL A 266 -15.72 2.01 9.58
N GLY A 267 -16.66 2.21 10.50
CA GLY A 267 -16.42 2.03 11.93
C GLY A 267 -15.95 0.61 12.27
N ASN A 268 -16.45 -0.42 11.59
CA ASN A 268 -15.96 -1.79 11.76
C ASN A 268 -14.50 -1.95 11.30
N LEU A 269 -14.10 -1.31 10.20
CA LEU A 269 -12.69 -1.29 9.75
C LEU A 269 -11.79 -0.64 10.81
N SER A 270 -12.20 0.51 11.36
CA SER A 270 -11.48 1.15 12.46
C SER A 270 -11.39 0.26 13.70
N VAL A 271 -12.44 -0.50 14.03
CA VAL A 271 -12.41 -1.48 15.13
C VAL A 271 -11.43 -2.61 14.84
N ALA A 272 -11.37 -3.13 13.60
CA ALA A 272 -10.44 -4.17 13.22
C ALA A 272 -8.97 -3.71 13.39
N VAL A 273 -8.64 -2.52 12.91
CA VAL A 273 -7.31 -1.90 13.09
C VAL A 273 -6.97 -1.74 14.58
N ASN A 274 -7.86 -1.13 15.37
CA ASN A 274 -7.62 -0.92 16.80
C ASN A 274 -7.43 -2.25 17.57
N LYS A 275 -8.18 -3.29 17.22
CA LYS A 275 -8.04 -4.62 17.83
C LYS A 275 -6.67 -5.22 17.54
N LEU A 276 -6.22 -5.19 16.30
CA LEU A 276 -4.88 -5.67 15.93
C LEU A 276 -3.77 -4.82 16.57
N ALA A 277 -3.93 -3.49 16.58
CA ALA A 277 -2.99 -2.58 17.22
C ALA A 277 -2.87 -2.82 18.73
N SER A 278 -3.98 -3.15 19.39
CA SER A 278 -4.00 -3.45 20.84
C SER A 278 -3.15 -4.65 21.25
N ILE A 279 -2.78 -5.52 20.30
CA ILE A 279 -1.88 -6.65 20.52
C ILE A 279 -0.51 -6.48 19.83
N GLY A 280 -0.22 -5.31 19.25
CA GLY A 280 1.11 -4.91 18.79
C GLY A 280 1.28 -4.66 17.29
N ALA A 281 0.22 -4.76 16.47
CA ALA A 281 0.33 -4.49 15.03
C ALA A 281 0.48 -2.98 14.78
N ARG A 282 1.35 -2.59 13.84
CA ARG A 282 1.68 -1.17 13.63
C ARG A 282 1.36 -0.65 12.24
N ASN A 283 1.66 -1.42 11.20
CA ASN A 283 1.56 -0.99 9.81
C ASN A 283 0.35 -1.63 9.14
N PHE A 284 -0.62 -0.82 8.72
CA PHE A 284 -1.88 -1.30 8.16
C PHE A 284 -2.08 -0.82 6.73
N VAL A 285 -2.46 -1.72 5.83
CA VAL A 285 -2.94 -1.36 4.49
C VAL A 285 -4.46 -1.33 4.52
N LEU A 286 -5.04 -0.18 4.17
CA LEU A 286 -6.47 0.04 4.03
C LEU A 286 -6.78 0.50 2.60
N PRO A 287 -7.12 -0.43 1.68
CA PRO A 287 -7.59 -0.06 0.36
C PRO A 287 -8.99 0.55 0.44
N ASN A 288 -9.25 1.61 -0.31
CA ASN A 288 -10.61 2.07 -0.55
C ASN A 288 -11.35 1.11 -1.51
N ILE A 289 -12.66 1.29 -1.72
CA ILE A 289 -13.43 0.43 -2.62
C ILE A 289 -13.63 1.10 -3.99
N PRO A 290 -13.65 0.35 -5.09
CA PRO A 290 -13.98 0.93 -6.41
C PRO A 290 -15.44 1.34 -6.46
N ASP A 291 -15.82 2.15 -7.46
CA ASP A 291 -17.22 2.48 -7.72
C ASP A 291 -18.03 1.19 -8.05
N LEU A 292 -18.82 0.76 -7.08
CA LEU A 292 -19.64 -0.44 -7.19
C LEU A 292 -20.74 -0.31 -8.24
N GLY A 293 -21.17 0.91 -8.58
CA GLY A 293 -22.13 1.19 -9.64
C GLY A 293 -21.61 0.93 -11.05
N LEU A 294 -20.28 0.78 -11.21
CA LEU A 294 -19.63 0.44 -12.49
C LEU A 294 -19.46 -1.07 -12.70
N THR A 295 -19.72 -1.89 -11.66
CA THR A 295 -19.63 -3.35 -11.77
C THR A 295 -20.64 -3.91 -12.79
N PRO A 296 -20.34 -5.03 -13.49
CA PRO A 296 -21.28 -5.68 -14.37
C PRO A 296 -22.59 -6.05 -13.65
N LEU A 297 -22.52 -6.46 -12.37
CA LEU A 297 -23.70 -6.71 -11.55
C LEU A 297 -24.61 -5.48 -11.47
N ALA A 298 -24.04 -4.32 -11.11
CA ALA A 298 -24.80 -3.09 -10.91
C ALA A 298 -25.48 -2.62 -12.20
N GLN A 299 -24.90 -2.89 -13.37
CA GLN A 299 -25.51 -2.57 -14.66
C GLN A 299 -26.77 -3.39 -14.96
N THR A 300 -27.00 -4.50 -14.25
CA THR A 300 -28.24 -5.28 -14.35
C THR A 300 -29.37 -4.74 -13.46
N LEU A 301 -29.04 -3.84 -12.52
CA LEU A 301 -29.99 -3.28 -11.56
C LEU A 301 -30.76 -2.08 -12.15
N PRO A 302 -31.91 -1.70 -11.56
CA PRO A 302 -32.57 -0.44 -11.89
C PRO A 302 -31.63 0.76 -11.75
N PRO A 303 -31.72 1.81 -12.60
CA PRO A 303 -30.80 2.95 -12.58
C PRO A 303 -30.66 3.64 -11.21
N GLU A 304 -31.73 3.70 -10.42
CA GLU A 304 -31.70 4.26 -9.06
C GLU A 304 -30.84 3.43 -8.09
N GLN A 305 -30.84 2.11 -8.23
CA GLN A 305 -30.01 1.22 -7.41
C GLN A 305 -28.55 1.24 -7.87
N GLN A 306 -28.31 1.26 -9.18
CA GLN A 306 -26.96 1.42 -9.73
C GLN A 306 -26.32 2.72 -9.24
N GLN A 307 -27.03 3.85 -9.36
CA GLN A 307 -26.55 5.15 -8.85
C GLN A 307 -26.39 5.13 -7.32
N GLY A 308 -27.27 4.43 -6.60
CA GLY A 308 -27.14 4.24 -5.17
C GLY A 308 -25.82 3.56 -4.78
N LEU A 309 -25.37 2.56 -5.54
CA LEU A 309 -24.08 1.89 -5.30
C LEU A 309 -22.89 2.82 -5.53
N THR A 310 -22.92 3.69 -6.56
CA THR A 310 -21.90 4.73 -6.75
C THR A 310 -21.84 5.67 -5.53
N LEU A 311 -22.98 6.22 -5.11
CA LEU A 311 -23.03 7.13 -3.97
C LEU A 311 -22.58 6.48 -2.65
N LEU A 312 -22.86 5.19 -2.46
CA LEU A 312 -22.37 4.44 -1.29
C LEU A 312 -20.86 4.23 -1.34
N SER A 313 -20.30 3.99 -2.53
CA SER A 313 -18.85 3.83 -2.73
C SER A 313 -18.11 5.14 -2.42
N GLU A 314 -18.58 6.26 -3.00
CA GLU A 314 -18.06 7.61 -2.73
C GLU A 314 -18.13 7.95 -1.23
N ALA A 315 -19.27 7.68 -0.59
CA ALA A 315 -19.46 7.95 0.83
C ALA A 315 -18.57 7.06 1.72
N HIS A 316 -18.38 5.79 1.35
CA HIS A 316 -17.47 4.87 2.04
C HIS A 316 -16.03 5.39 1.99
N ASN A 317 -15.55 5.72 0.80
CA ASN A 317 -14.18 6.19 0.61
C ASN A 317 -13.94 7.52 1.32
N ALA A 318 -14.90 8.45 1.28
CA ALA A 318 -14.82 9.69 2.04
C ALA A 318 -14.80 9.48 3.57
N ALA A 319 -15.61 8.53 4.07
CA ALA A 319 -15.61 8.18 5.50
C ALA A 319 -14.33 7.46 5.92
N LEU A 320 -13.77 6.57 5.09
CA LEU A 320 -12.50 5.89 5.34
C LEU A 320 -11.35 6.91 5.39
N ALA A 321 -11.27 7.83 4.43
CA ALA A 321 -10.28 8.90 4.42
C ALA A 321 -10.37 9.82 5.65
N ALA A 322 -11.58 10.04 6.19
CA ALA A 322 -11.76 10.79 7.43
C ALA A 322 -11.40 9.99 8.70
N ALA A 323 -11.48 8.66 8.65
CA ALA A 323 -11.16 7.77 9.77
C ALA A 323 -9.65 7.55 9.94
N THR A 324 -8.88 7.50 8.84
CA THR A 324 -7.42 7.31 8.87
C THR A 324 -6.68 8.26 9.81
N PRO A 325 -6.79 9.60 9.71
CA PRO A 325 -6.08 10.51 10.61
C PRO A 325 -6.58 10.45 12.07
N ILE A 326 -7.74 9.83 12.32
CA ILE A 326 -8.22 9.58 13.70
C ILE A 326 -7.52 8.36 14.28
N LEU A 327 -7.32 7.30 13.48
CA LEU A 327 -6.57 6.10 13.89
C LEU A 327 -5.12 6.44 14.21
N GLU A 328 -4.49 7.27 13.39
CA GLU A 328 -3.09 7.71 13.55
C GLU A 328 -2.87 8.69 14.71
N GLN A 329 -3.92 9.05 15.47
CA GLN A 329 -3.74 9.70 16.77
C GLN A 329 -3.07 8.74 17.78
N ASP A 330 -3.19 7.43 17.59
CA ASP A 330 -2.31 6.47 18.25
C ASP A 330 -0.98 6.42 17.49
N PRO A 331 0.15 6.83 18.12
CA PRO A 331 1.44 6.87 17.45
C PRO A 331 1.99 5.47 17.07
N ASN A 332 1.35 4.39 17.50
CA ASN A 332 1.70 3.03 17.09
C ASN A 332 0.95 2.57 15.83
N ILE A 333 -0.01 3.34 15.33
CA ILE A 333 -0.80 2.99 14.15
C ILE A 333 -0.33 3.85 12.98
N ASN A 334 0.15 3.17 11.94
CA ASN A 334 0.48 3.75 10.65
C ASN A 334 -0.48 3.18 9.58
N ILE A 335 -1.17 4.04 8.84
CA ILE A 335 -2.14 3.64 7.82
C ILE A 335 -1.63 3.97 6.41
N ILE A 336 -1.33 2.91 5.66
CA ILE A 336 -1.02 2.97 4.24
C ILE A 336 -2.33 2.86 3.46
N ASN A 337 -2.80 3.98 2.92
CA ASN A 337 -3.99 4.01 2.06
C ASN A 337 -3.63 3.53 0.64
N VAL A 338 -4.50 2.72 0.03
CA VAL A 338 -4.38 2.29 -1.37
C VAL A 338 -5.60 2.76 -2.14
N ASP A 339 -5.40 3.63 -3.13
CA ASP A 339 -6.49 4.27 -3.88
C ASP A 339 -6.92 3.42 -5.08
N VAL A 340 -7.70 2.38 -4.80
CA VAL A 340 -8.28 1.46 -5.77
C VAL A 340 -9.34 2.16 -6.63
N GLU A 341 -10.13 3.07 -6.06
CA GLU A 341 -11.13 3.86 -6.79
C GLU A 341 -10.48 4.64 -7.95
N THR A 342 -9.51 5.50 -7.64
CA THR A 342 -8.82 6.29 -8.66
C THR A 342 -8.10 5.41 -9.68
N LEU A 343 -7.51 4.28 -9.25
CA LEU A 343 -6.90 3.32 -10.16
C LEU A 343 -7.92 2.76 -11.18
N VAL A 344 -9.06 2.28 -10.70
CA VAL A 344 -10.10 1.68 -11.55
C VAL A 344 -10.73 2.74 -12.47
N ASP A 345 -10.98 3.94 -11.97
CA ASP A 345 -11.46 5.07 -12.77
C ASP A 345 -10.51 5.42 -13.90
N ASN A 346 -9.20 5.42 -13.62
CA ASN A 346 -8.17 5.67 -14.64
C ASN A 346 -8.11 4.57 -15.69
N ILE A 347 -8.30 3.31 -15.30
CA ILE A 347 -8.41 2.18 -16.22
C ILE A 347 -9.62 2.37 -17.15
N ILE A 348 -10.78 2.72 -16.61
CA ILE A 348 -12.02 2.90 -17.38
C ILE A 348 -11.91 4.12 -18.31
N ALA A 349 -11.29 5.21 -17.84
CA ALA A 349 -11.10 6.43 -18.62
C ALA A 349 -10.05 6.27 -19.74
N ASN A 350 -9.04 5.43 -19.53
CA ASN A 350 -7.89 5.28 -20.45
C ASN A 350 -7.52 3.80 -20.71
N PRO A 351 -8.45 2.93 -21.13
CA PRO A 351 -8.27 1.48 -21.10
C PRO A 351 -7.10 0.98 -21.98
N ASP A 352 -6.81 1.67 -23.08
CA ASP A 352 -5.69 1.35 -23.98
C ASP A 352 -4.32 1.47 -23.27
N ASN A 353 -4.17 2.40 -22.32
CA ASN A 353 -2.93 2.57 -21.55
C ASN A 353 -2.66 1.39 -20.60
N PHE A 354 -3.71 0.65 -20.25
CA PHE A 354 -3.66 -0.50 -19.34
C PHE A 354 -3.87 -1.84 -20.06
N GLY A 355 -4.07 -1.82 -21.39
CA GLY A 355 -4.22 -3.02 -22.21
C GLY A 355 -5.62 -3.65 -22.19
N PHE A 356 -6.65 -2.94 -21.72
CA PHE A 356 -8.01 -3.47 -21.68
C PHE A 356 -8.81 -3.11 -22.92
N THR A 357 -9.61 -4.07 -23.42
CA THR A 357 -10.57 -3.84 -24.50
C THR A 357 -12.03 -3.98 -24.04
N ASN A 358 -12.27 -4.58 -22.87
CA ASN A 358 -13.58 -4.62 -22.23
C ASN A 358 -13.44 -4.26 -20.74
N PHE A 359 -14.19 -3.27 -20.30
CA PHE A 359 -14.18 -2.73 -18.94
C PHE A 359 -15.59 -2.59 -18.36
N THR A 360 -16.58 -3.22 -19.01
CA THR A 360 -18.01 -3.07 -18.70
C THR A 360 -18.65 -4.42 -18.44
N ASP A 361 -18.32 -5.44 -19.25
CA ASP A 361 -18.91 -6.78 -19.14
C ASP A 361 -18.01 -7.72 -18.35
N SER A 362 -18.64 -8.77 -17.80
CA SER A 362 -17.95 -9.91 -17.21
C SER A 362 -17.32 -10.80 -18.28
N PHE A 363 -16.08 -11.23 -18.06
CA PHE A 363 -15.42 -12.25 -18.88
C PHE A 363 -16.21 -13.57 -18.92
N LEU A 364 -16.67 -14.08 -17.77
CA LEU A 364 -17.41 -15.34 -17.68
C LEU A 364 -18.72 -15.35 -18.49
N ALA A 365 -19.31 -14.17 -18.73
CA ALA A 365 -20.50 -14.02 -19.56
C ALA A 365 -20.21 -13.82 -21.07
N SER A 366 -18.95 -13.59 -21.45
CA SER A 366 -18.58 -13.05 -22.77
C SER A 366 -18.01 -14.07 -23.79
N GLY A 367 -17.92 -15.36 -23.46
CA GLY A 367 -17.44 -16.42 -24.38
C GLY A 367 -15.90 -16.60 -24.39
N PRO A 368 -15.30 -17.27 -25.40
CA PRO A 368 -13.89 -17.66 -25.39
C PRO A 368 -12.95 -16.50 -25.78
N ASN A 369 -12.88 -15.49 -24.91
CA ASN A 369 -11.97 -14.36 -25.06
C ASN A 369 -10.67 -14.59 -24.25
N ASN A 370 -9.70 -13.69 -24.37
CA ASN A 370 -8.57 -13.63 -23.44
C ASN A 370 -9.00 -12.87 -22.18
N PRO A 371 -8.94 -13.46 -20.97
CA PRO A 371 -9.31 -12.75 -19.73
C PRO A 371 -8.44 -11.51 -19.48
N ASP A 372 -7.19 -11.45 -19.95
CA ASP A 372 -6.32 -10.28 -19.73
C ASP A 372 -6.85 -8.98 -20.37
N ASN A 373 -7.74 -9.11 -21.37
CA ASN A 373 -8.36 -7.98 -22.05
C ASN A 373 -9.57 -7.41 -21.29
N PHE A 374 -9.97 -8.04 -20.18
CA PHE A 374 -11.16 -7.70 -19.39
C PHE A 374 -10.78 -7.10 -18.04
N LEU A 375 -11.50 -6.05 -17.62
CA LEU A 375 -11.41 -5.55 -16.25
C LEU A 375 -12.05 -6.56 -15.29
N PHE A 376 -13.26 -7.02 -15.59
CA PHE A 376 -14.03 -7.90 -14.73
C PHE A 376 -13.94 -9.37 -15.17
N PHE A 377 -13.57 -10.25 -14.23
CA PHE A 377 -13.61 -11.68 -14.45
C PHE A 377 -15.05 -12.20 -14.39
N ASP A 378 -15.74 -11.93 -13.28
CA ASP A 378 -17.15 -12.23 -13.10
C ASP A 378 -18.00 -10.95 -13.00
N GLN A 379 -19.14 -10.98 -12.31
CA GLN A 379 -20.04 -9.84 -12.20
C GLN A 379 -19.55 -8.73 -11.26
N VAL A 380 -18.56 -9.01 -10.40
CA VAL A 380 -18.06 -8.06 -9.40
C VAL A 380 -16.54 -8.15 -9.20
N HIS A 381 -15.94 -9.32 -9.42
CA HIS A 381 -14.52 -9.53 -9.21
C HIS A 381 -13.69 -9.19 -10.44
N PRO A 382 -12.53 -8.54 -10.24
CA PRO A 382 -11.66 -8.17 -11.33
C PRO A 382 -10.80 -9.34 -11.81
N THR A 383 -10.18 -9.20 -12.98
CA THR A 383 -9.21 -10.17 -13.50
C THR A 383 -7.87 -10.05 -12.77
N THR A 384 -7.03 -11.08 -12.87
CA THR A 384 -5.67 -11.06 -12.31
C THR A 384 -4.82 -9.90 -12.84
N ASN A 385 -5.07 -9.45 -14.08
CA ASN A 385 -4.37 -8.28 -14.62
C ASN A 385 -4.66 -7.01 -13.80
N VAL A 386 -5.93 -6.81 -13.42
CA VAL A 386 -6.32 -5.71 -12.51
C VAL A 386 -5.77 -5.93 -11.10
N HIS A 387 -5.75 -7.15 -10.58
CA HIS A 387 -5.09 -7.44 -9.30
C HIS A 387 -3.60 -7.07 -9.30
N ASN A 388 -2.89 -7.24 -10.41
CA ASN A 388 -1.51 -6.79 -10.53
C ASN A 388 -1.39 -5.26 -10.47
N PHE A 389 -2.31 -4.53 -11.10
CA PHE A 389 -2.34 -3.07 -10.98
C PHE A 389 -2.65 -2.60 -9.54
N VAL A 390 -3.52 -3.30 -8.82
CA VAL A 390 -3.77 -3.02 -7.39
C VAL A 390 -2.52 -3.28 -6.54
N ALA A 391 -1.78 -4.35 -6.82
CA ALA A 391 -0.50 -4.61 -6.16
C ALA A 391 0.55 -3.53 -6.47
N ASP A 392 0.63 -3.08 -7.73
CA ASP A 392 1.52 -2.00 -8.17
C ASP A 392 1.17 -0.67 -7.51
N GLU A 393 -0.12 -0.39 -7.29
CA GLU A 393 -0.55 0.80 -6.54
C GLU A 393 -0.17 0.66 -5.06
N ALA A 394 -0.43 -0.49 -4.44
CA ALA A 394 -0.08 -0.72 -3.05
C ALA A 394 1.43 -0.58 -2.78
N ILE A 395 2.29 -1.14 -3.65
CA ILE A 395 3.74 -1.00 -3.47
C ILE A 395 4.22 0.44 -3.70
N LYS A 396 3.58 1.22 -4.58
CA LYS A 396 3.88 2.65 -4.72
C LYS A 396 3.52 3.39 -3.45
N SER A 397 2.31 3.22 -2.92
CA SER A 397 1.91 3.85 -1.65
C SER A 397 2.90 3.52 -0.52
N ILE A 398 3.34 2.26 -0.40
CA ILE A 398 4.31 1.81 0.61
C ILE A 398 5.70 2.45 0.43
N THR A 399 6.11 2.75 -0.80
CA THR A 399 7.48 3.19 -1.12
C THR A 399 7.59 4.69 -1.36
N GLU A 400 6.52 5.45 -1.18
CA GLU A 400 6.56 6.91 -1.07
C GLU A 400 7.45 7.32 0.11
N ILE A 401 8.27 8.37 -0.07
CA ILE A 401 9.26 8.76 0.95
C ILE A 401 8.60 9.14 2.28
N SER A 402 7.46 9.83 2.26
CA SER A 402 6.69 10.14 3.46
C SER A 402 6.25 8.88 4.19
N GLU A 403 5.79 7.87 3.45
CA GLU A 403 5.34 6.61 4.03
C GLU A 403 6.52 5.79 4.59
N LEU A 404 7.65 5.77 3.90
CA LEU A 404 8.88 5.13 4.40
C LEU A 404 9.36 5.74 5.72
N VAL A 405 9.17 7.05 5.92
CA VAL A 405 9.44 7.71 7.20
C VAL A 405 8.49 7.18 8.27
N SER A 406 7.17 7.18 8.03
CA SER A 406 6.17 6.68 8.99
C SER A 406 6.41 5.22 9.39
N ILE A 407 6.68 4.33 8.42
CA ILE A 407 6.97 2.91 8.68
C ILE A 407 8.21 2.77 9.58
N LEU A 408 9.27 3.52 9.34
CA LEU A 408 10.52 3.38 10.08
C LEU A 408 10.53 4.11 11.43
N GLU A 409 9.73 5.17 11.59
CA GLU A 409 9.52 5.83 12.88
C GLU A 409 8.68 4.96 13.82
N THR A 410 7.66 4.28 13.29
CA THR A 410 6.85 3.35 14.10
C THR A 410 7.57 2.06 14.47
N SER A 411 8.71 1.71 13.86
CA SER A 411 9.54 0.57 14.26
C SER A 411 10.49 0.85 15.44
N ILE A 412 10.64 2.11 15.88
CA ILE A 412 11.52 2.54 17.00
C ILE A 412 10.72 2.55 18.32
#